data_AF-A0A0B5DHY6-F1
#
_entry.id   AF-A0A0B5DHY6-F1
#
_cell.length_a   1.000
_cell.length_b   1.000
_cell.length_c   1.000
_cell.angle_alpha   90.00
_cell.angle_beta   90.00
_cell.angle_gamma   90.00
#
_symmetry.space_group_name_H-M   'P 1'
#
loop_
_entity.id
_entity.type
_entity.pdbx_description
1 polymer ?
#
loop_
_entity_poly.entity_id
_entity_poly.type
_entity_poly.pdbx_seq_one_letter_code
_entity_poly.pdbx_strand_id
1 'polypeptide(L)'
;MRDDAATMREIADESVQRLGQAGTVQVLKKEEVGTPAIPGLTDSPGVVQDLRLSTTLRGEPLELVQSQVYLGMEDVHHPSRRAVLELVLTAKPEQLPEVLDDFKEFVRSVRPDQDS
;
A
#
# COMPACT_ATOMS: atom_id res chain seq x y z
N MET A 1 8.03 12.60 8.20
CA MET A 1 8.10 11.63 9.32
C MET A 1 6.75 11.67 10.01
N ARG A 2 6.13 10.52 10.30
CA ARG A 2 4.83 10.46 10.96
C ARG A 2 5.09 10.35 12.46
N ASP A 3 4.56 11.27 13.25
CA ASP A 3 4.84 11.37 14.70
C ASP A 3 3.79 10.65 15.57
N ASP A 4 2.83 9.97 14.95
CA ASP A 4 1.75 9.26 15.65
C ASP A 4 1.99 7.74 15.75
N ALA A 5 1.25 7.12 16.67
CA ALA A 5 1.34 5.68 16.97
C ALA A 5 0.47 4.80 16.05
N ALA A 6 -0.05 5.32 14.92
CA ALA A 6 -0.99 4.60 14.07
C ALA A 6 -0.35 3.32 13.48
N THR A 7 -1.00 2.17 13.67
CA THR A 7 -0.57 0.91 13.08
C THR A 7 -0.64 0.95 11.55
N MET A 8 0.13 0.10 10.85
CA MET A 8 0.08 0.06 9.37
C MET A 8 -1.34 -0.25 8.85
N ARG A 9 -2.12 -0.99 9.65
CA ARG A 9 -3.52 -1.32 9.34
C ARG A 9 -4.41 -0.09 9.43
N GLU A 10 -4.27 0.72 10.46
CA GLU A 10 -5.00 1.99 10.59
C GLU A 10 -4.63 2.96 9.46
N ILE A 11 -3.36 3.01 9.07
CA ILE A 11 -2.93 3.84 7.92
C ILE A 11 -3.59 3.36 6.61
N ALA A 12 -3.68 2.04 6.40
CA ALA A 12 -4.40 1.46 5.27
C ALA A 12 -5.91 1.78 5.33
N ASP A 13 -6.53 1.80 6.51
CA ASP A 13 -7.92 2.19 6.72
C ASP A 13 -8.15 3.68 6.40
N GLU A 14 -7.22 4.57 6.78
CA GLU A 14 -7.30 6.00 6.43
C GLU A 14 -7.31 6.21 4.90
N SER A 15 -6.60 5.39 4.13
CA SER A 15 -6.63 5.42 2.68
C SER A 15 -8.02 5.14 2.11
N VAL A 16 -8.72 4.14 2.67
CA VAL A 16 -10.11 3.83 2.31
C VAL A 16 -11.02 5.02 2.60
N GLN A 17 -10.87 5.65 3.77
CA GLN A 17 -11.66 6.82 4.14
C GLN A 17 -11.42 8.00 3.19
N ARG A 18 -10.16 8.28 2.83
CA ARG A 18 -9.81 9.35 1.88
C ARG A 18 -10.38 9.08 0.49
N LEU A 19 -10.20 7.88 -0.04
CA LEU A 19 -10.73 7.49 -1.35
C LEU A 19 -12.26 7.48 -1.38
N GLY A 20 -12.90 7.16 -0.24
CA GLY A 20 -14.34 7.22 -0.06
C GLY A 20 -14.95 8.61 -0.26
N GLN A 21 -14.14 9.68 -0.18
CA GLN A 21 -14.59 11.05 -0.48
C GLN A 21 -14.72 11.30 -1.99
N ALA A 22 -14.04 10.50 -2.82
CA ALA A 22 -14.00 10.64 -4.27
C ALA A 22 -14.85 9.60 -5.02
N GLY A 23 -15.34 8.57 -4.33
CA GLY A 23 -16.14 7.51 -4.93
C GLY A 23 -16.45 6.38 -3.95
N THR A 24 -17.11 5.33 -4.45
CA THR A 24 -17.38 4.13 -3.66
C THR A 24 -16.14 3.25 -3.64
N VAL A 25 -15.68 2.88 -2.44
CA VAL A 25 -14.51 2.03 -2.25
C VAL A 25 -14.92 0.69 -1.66
N GLN A 26 -14.44 -0.40 -2.25
CA GLN A 26 -14.56 -1.74 -1.72
C GLN A 26 -13.18 -2.30 -1.42
N VAL A 27 -12.94 -2.73 -0.18
CA VAL A 27 -11.75 -3.48 0.19
C VAL A 27 -11.92 -4.93 -0.28
N LEU A 28 -11.10 -5.35 -1.24
CA LEU A 28 -11.10 -6.72 -1.75
C LEU A 28 -10.19 -7.62 -0.91
N LYS A 29 -9.07 -7.06 -0.45
CA LYS A 29 -8.05 -7.78 0.31
C LYS A 29 -7.35 -6.85 1.29
N LYS A 30 -6.98 -7.37 2.47
CA LYS A 30 -6.10 -6.69 3.43
C LYS A 30 -5.33 -7.70 4.27
N GLU A 31 -4.02 -7.73 4.13
CA GLU A 31 -3.13 -8.70 4.78
C GLU A 31 -1.87 -8.02 5.31
N GLU A 32 -1.35 -8.52 6.43
CA GLU A 32 -0.06 -8.07 6.99
C GLU A 32 1.09 -8.84 6.33
N VAL A 33 2.16 -8.14 5.96
CA VAL A 33 3.35 -8.70 5.30
C VAL A 33 4.63 -8.35 6.07
N GLY A 34 5.74 -9.02 5.76
CA GLY A 34 7.00 -8.84 6.50
C GLY A 34 6.94 -9.35 7.94
N THR A 35 5.94 -10.19 8.23
CA THR A 35 5.86 -11.00 9.45
C THR A 35 6.23 -12.45 9.09
N PRO A 36 6.62 -13.30 10.05
CA PRO A 36 6.89 -14.72 9.79
C PRO A 36 5.71 -15.47 9.13
N ALA A 37 4.49 -14.92 9.17
CA ALA A 37 3.28 -15.52 8.63
C ALA A 37 3.13 -15.39 7.11
N ILE A 38 3.75 -14.39 6.47
CA ILE A 38 3.70 -14.19 5.00
C ILE A 38 5.12 -13.93 4.46
N PRO A 39 5.87 -14.98 4.11
CA PRO A 39 7.21 -14.86 3.55
C PRO A 39 7.18 -14.36 2.09
N GLY A 40 8.15 -13.51 1.71
CA GLY A 40 8.54 -13.34 0.29
C GLY A 40 8.04 -12.10 -0.45
N LEU A 41 7.43 -11.12 0.22
CA LEU A 41 7.13 -9.81 -0.39
C LEU A 41 8.11 -8.71 0.04
N THR A 42 8.44 -8.65 1.32
CA THR A 42 9.43 -7.73 1.90
C THR A 42 9.85 -8.26 3.27
N ASP A 43 11.03 -7.86 3.73
CA ASP A 43 11.53 -8.18 5.07
C ASP A 43 11.03 -7.16 6.12
N SER A 44 10.43 -6.04 5.68
CA SER A 44 9.91 -4.99 6.56
C SER A 44 8.43 -5.22 6.90
N PRO A 45 8.00 -5.06 8.17
CA PRO A 45 6.59 -5.16 8.55
C PRO A 45 5.73 -4.18 7.76
N GLY A 46 4.59 -4.66 7.26
CA GLY A 46 3.72 -3.86 6.42
C GLY A 46 2.32 -4.43 6.25
N VAL A 47 1.52 -3.75 5.41
CA VAL A 47 0.17 -4.18 5.01
C VAL A 47 0.05 -4.09 3.49
N VAL A 48 -0.52 -5.12 2.88
CA VAL A 48 -0.99 -5.11 1.49
C VAL A 48 -2.50 -4.95 1.51
N GLN A 49 -3.03 -4.03 0.71
CA GLN A 49 -4.45 -3.73 0.59
C GLN A 49 -4.84 -3.62 -0.88
N ASP A 50 -5.76 -4.47 -1.32
CA ASP A 50 -6.34 -4.37 -2.66
C ASP A 50 -7.74 -3.76 -2.57
N LEU A 51 -7.98 -2.72 -3.37
CA LEU A 51 -9.21 -1.96 -3.41
C LEU A 51 -9.82 -1.99 -4.81
N ARG A 52 -11.15 -1.94 -4.87
CA ARG A 52 -11.90 -1.47 -6.03
C ARG A 52 -12.45 -0.10 -5.73
N LEU A 53 -12.29 0.82 -6.67
CA LEU A 53 -12.81 2.19 -6.62
C LEU A 53 -13.75 2.41 -7.81
N SER A 54 -15.00 2.71 -7.49
CA SER A 54 -16.03 3.14 -8.43
C SER A 54 -16.19 4.65 -8.32
N THR A 55 -15.80 5.40 -9.36
CA THR A 55 -15.85 6.86 -9.38
C THR A 55 -16.30 7.37 -10.75
N THR A 56 -16.26 8.69 -10.96
CA THR A 56 -16.50 9.32 -12.26
C THR A 56 -15.31 10.20 -12.64
N LEU A 57 -14.89 10.14 -13.90
CA LEU A 57 -13.86 11.02 -14.46
C LEU A 57 -14.48 11.82 -15.61
N ARG A 58 -14.54 13.14 -15.47
CA ARG A 58 -15.18 14.05 -16.45
C ARG A 58 -16.66 13.70 -16.74
N GLY A 59 -17.37 13.22 -15.73
CA GLY A 59 -18.79 12.82 -15.83
C GLY A 59 -19.02 11.37 -16.27
N GLU A 60 -17.98 10.68 -16.74
CA GLU A 60 -18.10 9.28 -17.17
C GLU A 60 -17.74 8.31 -16.03
N PRO A 61 -18.49 7.22 -15.84
CA PRO A 61 -18.16 6.18 -14.87
C PRO A 61 -16.77 5.59 -15.13
N LEU A 62 -16.00 5.42 -14.06
CA LEU A 62 -14.67 4.84 -14.09
C LEU A 62 -14.50 3.85 -12.94
N GLU A 63 -14.18 2.62 -13.30
CA GLU A 63 -13.77 1.58 -12.37
C GLU A 63 -12.25 1.49 -12.35
N LEU A 64 -11.68 1.53 -11.14
CA LEU A 64 -10.26 1.34 -10.89
C LEU A 64 -10.06 0.25 -9.85
N VAL A 65 -8.90 -0.38 -9.93
CA VAL A 65 -8.36 -1.23 -8.87
C VAL A 65 -7.06 -0.63 -8.39
N GLN A 66 -6.84 -0.66 -7.08
CA GLN A 66 -5.59 -0.25 -6.47
C GLN A 66 -5.00 -1.41 -5.67
N SER A 67 -3.73 -1.73 -5.91
CA SER A 67 -2.93 -2.55 -5.00
C SER A 67 -1.99 -1.62 -4.23
N GLN A 68 -2.22 -1.54 -2.92
CA GLN A 68 -1.53 -0.62 -2.02
C GLN A 68 -0.64 -1.42 -1.07
N VAL A 69 0.60 -0.96 -0.89
CA VAL A 69 1.56 -1.55 0.05
C VAL A 69 2.03 -0.46 1.00
N TYR A 70 1.81 -0.68 2.29
CA TYR A 70 2.24 0.20 3.38
C TYR A 70 3.37 -0.47 4.14
N LEU A 71 4.57 0.10 4.13
CA LEU A 71 5.75 -0.46 4.76
C LEU A 71 6.24 0.45 5.89
N GLY A 72 6.47 -0.15 7.07
CA GLY A 72 7.20 0.52 8.14
C GLY A 72 8.71 0.45 7.87
N MET A 73 9.35 1.61 7.76
CA MET A 73 10.80 1.74 7.64
C MET A 73 11.33 2.35 8.93
N GLU A 74 12.01 1.55 9.74
CA GLU A 74 12.68 2.05 10.95
C GLU A 74 13.89 2.91 10.57
N ASP A 75 14.05 4.04 11.25
CA ASP A 75 15.27 4.84 11.13
C ASP A 75 16.43 4.08 11.80
N VAL A 76 17.45 3.76 11.00
CA VAL A 76 18.61 2.97 11.43
C VAL A 76 19.38 3.65 12.57
N HIS A 77 19.36 4.98 12.64
CA HIS A 77 20.02 5.75 13.70
C HIS A 77 19.09 6.05 14.89
N HIS A 78 17.77 6.04 14.66
CA HIS A 78 16.77 6.32 15.67
C HIS A 78 15.58 5.35 15.60
N PRO A 79 15.68 4.12 16.14
CA PRO A 79 14.63 3.09 16.02
C PRO A 79 13.25 3.50 16.57
N SER A 80 13.20 4.51 17.45
CA SER A 80 11.95 5.10 17.93
C SER A 80 11.22 5.95 16.88
N ARG A 81 11.83 6.21 15.73
CA ARG A 81 11.27 6.93 14.59
C ARG A 81 11.09 5.95 13.44
N ARG A 82 9.95 6.04 12.78
CA ARG A 82 9.66 5.28 11.57
C ARG A 82 9.18 6.20 10.45
N ALA A 83 9.65 5.94 9.24
CA ALA A 83 8.98 6.38 8.04
C ALA A 83 7.94 5.34 7.64
N VAL A 84 6.87 5.78 7.00
CA VAL A 84 5.89 4.89 6.38
C VAL A 84 5.98 5.13 4.89
N LEU A 85 6.30 4.09 4.13
CA LEU A 85 6.29 4.14 2.69
C LEU A 85 4.95 3.60 2.18
N GLU A 86 4.27 4.39 1.36
CA GLU A 86 3.05 3.99 0.66
C GLU A 86 3.37 3.82 -0.83
N LEU A 87 3.22 2.60 -1.33
CA LEU A 87 3.38 2.26 -2.74
C LEU A 87 2.02 1.87 -3.30
N VAL A 88 1.58 2.53 -4.37
CA VAL A 88 0.24 2.31 -4.93
C VAL A 88 0.33 2.05 -6.43
N LEU A 89 -0.09 0.86 -6.84
CA LEU A 89 -0.41 0.55 -8.23
C LEU A 89 -1.89 0.84 -8.47
N THR A 90 -2.22 1.76 -9.38
CA THR A 90 -3.59 2.01 -9.83
C THR A 90 -3.73 1.61 -11.29
N ALA A 91 -4.75 0.80 -11.60
CA ALA A 91 -5.02 0.36 -12.97
C ALA A 91 -6.53 0.20 -13.19
N LYS A 92 -6.95 0.10 -14.46
CA LYS A 92 -8.27 -0.48 -14.75
C LYS A 92 -8.27 -1.99 -14.44
N PRO A 93 -9.41 -2.59 -14.10
CA PRO A 93 -9.49 -4.01 -13.79
C PRO A 93 -8.86 -4.92 -14.86
N GLU A 94 -9.07 -4.61 -16.13
CA GLU A 94 -8.56 -5.37 -17.28
C GLU A 94 -7.03 -5.24 -17.47
N GLN A 95 -6.42 -4.16 -16.98
CA GLN A 95 -4.98 -3.89 -17.11
C GLN A 95 -4.17 -4.44 -15.94
N LEU A 96 -4.80 -4.65 -14.78
CA LEU A 96 -4.10 -5.08 -13.57
C LEU A 96 -3.25 -6.36 -13.76
N PRO A 97 -3.74 -7.42 -14.44
CA PRO A 97 -2.94 -8.64 -14.63
C PRO A 97 -1.64 -8.42 -15.40
N GLU A 98 -1.55 -7.38 -16.23
CA GLU A 98 -0.39 -7.08 -17.06
C GLU A 98 0.77 -6.44 -16.27
N VAL A 99 0.47 -5.80 -15.14
CA VAL A 99 1.43 -4.96 -14.39
C VAL A 99 1.62 -5.40 -12.93
N LEU A 100 0.78 -6.33 -12.45
CA LEU A 100 0.80 -6.74 -11.05
C LEU A 100 2.10 -7.45 -10.65
N ASP A 101 2.66 -8.29 -11.52
CA ASP A 101 3.88 -9.03 -11.20
C ASP A 101 5.12 -8.12 -11.19
N ASP A 102 5.24 -7.21 -12.16
CA ASP A 102 6.28 -6.16 -12.17
C ASP A 102 6.20 -5.29 -10.90
N PHE A 103 4.98 -4.95 -10.46
CA PHE A 103 4.80 -4.20 -9.21
C PHE A 103 5.26 -4.98 -7.98
N LYS A 104 5.03 -6.30 -7.91
CA LYS A 104 5.56 -7.13 -6.82
C LYS A 104 7.08 -7.17 -6.85
N GLU A 105 7.70 -7.24 -8.01
CA GLU A 105 9.16 -7.18 -8.15
C GLU A 105 9.72 -5.84 -7.69
N PHE A 106 9.08 -4.74 -8.07
CA PHE A 106 9.42 -3.42 -7.57
C PHE A 106 9.34 -3.34 -6.04
N VAL A 107 8.24 -3.81 -5.44
CA VAL A 107 8.07 -3.81 -3.96
C VAL A 107 9.17 -4.61 -3.27
N ARG A 108 9.56 -5.79 -3.81
CA ARG A 108 10.67 -6.61 -3.28
C ARG A 108 12.04 -5.93 -3.36
N SER A 109 12.21 -4.99 -4.28
CA SER A 109 13.45 -4.23 -4.43
C SER A 109 13.60 -3.12 -3.38
N VAL A 110 12.51 -2.70 -2.74
CA VAL A 110 12.52 -1.61 -1.76
C VAL A 110 13.10 -2.09 -0.43
N ARG A 111 14.20 -1.47 -0.01
CA ARG A 111 14.88 -1.73 1.26
C ARG A 111 15.40 -0.42 1.85
N PRO A 112 15.53 -0.31 3.19
CA PRO A 112 16.21 0.82 3.81
C PRO A 112 17.64 0.92 3.29
N ASP A 113 18.09 2.15 3.01
CA ASP A 113 19.50 2.39 2.74
C ASP A 113 20.33 2.00 3.98
N GLN A 114 21.46 1.35 3.75
CA GLN A 114 22.32 0.83 4.82
C GLN A 114 23.50 1.77 5.12
N ASP A 115 23.71 2.81 4.31
CA ASP A 115 24.84 3.73 4.45
C ASP A 115 24.38 5.19 4.70
N SER A 116 24.82 5.77 5.83
CA SER A 116 25.04 7.21 6.03
C SER A 116 25.99 7.46 7.20
#